data_AF-A0A0F5L4D7-F1
#
_entry.id   AF-A0A0F5L4D7-F1
#
_cell.length_a   1.000
_cell.length_b   1.000
_cell.length_c   1.000
_cell.angle_alpha   90.00
_cell.angle_beta   90.00
_cell.angle_gamma   90.00
#
_symmetry.space_group_name_H-M   'P 1'
#
loop_
_entity.id
_entity.type
_entity.pdbx_description
1 polymer ?
#
loop_
_entity_poly.entity_id
_entity_poly.type
_entity_poly.pdbx_seq_one_letter_code
_entity_poly.pdbx_strand_id
1 'polypeptide(L)'
;MGKWEDEAEIYRFMRQAKIRDLYMAYADQFPEYFLTLASKHNMPTFEFVRLVSEFHHQLDRKLLRRPPHLKPLDQRTNGIMFLEQIKTHIHGHAMVRFAGRETTTTLREHCAAIWTKLCPGGTIDLQEQKDEHLSGYLTKEMEAWGYDDLRQAILFRDLIGG
;
A
#
# COMPACT_ATOMS: atom_id res chain seq x y z
N MET A 1 10.88 37.95 -13.67
CA MET A 1 11.19 36.87 -12.72
C MET A 1 9.88 36.15 -12.43
N GLY A 2 9.37 35.36 -13.39
CA GLY A 2 8.01 34.79 -13.32
C GLY A 2 7.77 33.65 -14.31
N LYS A 3 8.23 33.79 -15.57
CA LYS A 3 8.10 32.71 -16.59
C LYS A 3 8.80 31.38 -16.25
N TRP A 4 9.89 31.42 -15.50
CA TRP A 4 10.68 30.22 -15.16
C TRP A 4 10.09 29.43 -13.97
N GLU A 5 9.33 30.10 -13.09
CA GLU A 5 8.65 29.45 -11.98
C GLU A 5 7.40 28.71 -12.48
N ASP A 6 6.67 29.32 -13.42
CA ASP A 6 5.52 28.70 -14.10
C ASP A 6 5.92 27.42 -14.88
N GLU A 7 7.05 27.44 -15.60
CA GLU A 7 7.54 26.26 -16.34
C GLU A 7 7.95 25.12 -15.40
N ALA A 8 8.67 25.43 -14.31
CA ALA A 8 9.06 24.43 -13.32
C ALA A 8 7.85 23.78 -12.63
N GLU A 9 6.81 24.57 -12.36
CA GLU A 9 5.55 24.08 -11.80
C GLU A 9 4.80 23.19 -12.79
N ILE A 10 4.71 23.58 -14.06
CA ILE A 10 4.13 22.77 -15.14
C ILE A 10 4.88 21.44 -15.28
N TYR A 11 6.22 21.45 -15.30
CA TYR A 11 7.02 20.22 -15.38
C TYR A 11 6.86 19.32 -14.16
N ARG A 12 6.75 19.89 -12.95
CA ARG A 12 6.47 19.14 -11.72
C ARG A 12 5.10 18.48 -11.80
N PHE A 13 4.07 19.23 -12.20
CA PHE A 13 2.71 18.74 -12.37
C PHE A 13 2.65 17.60 -13.40
N MET A 14 3.23 17.79 -14.59
CA MET A 14 3.28 16.76 -15.64
C MET A 14 4.02 15.49 -15.18
N ARG A 15 5.07 15.63 -14.37
CA ARG A 15 5.80 14.50 -13.81
C ARG A 15 4.95 13.74 -12.79
N GLN A 16 4.26 14.45 -11.91
CA GLN A 16 3.36 13.84 -10.91
C GLN A 16 2.21 13.08 -11.58
N ALA A 17 1.57 13.67 -12.61
CA ALA A 17 0.54 13.01 -13.40
C ALA A 17 1.05 11.69 -14.03
N LYS A 18 2.24 11.72 -14.65
CA LYS A 18 2.84 10.50 -15.23
C LYS A 18 3.15 9.42 -14.19
N ILE A 19 3.66 9.80 -13.01
CA ILE A 19 3.96 8.84 -11.93
C ILE A 19 2.67 8.22 -11.41
N ARG A 20 1.62 9.02 -11.23
CA ARG A 20 0.30 8.54 -10.83
C ARG A 20 -0.24 7.51 -11.82
N ASP A 21 -0.23 7.81 -13.12
CA ASP A 21 -0.72 6.88 -14.15
C ASP A 21 0.04 5.55 -14.10
N LEU A 22 1.35 5.58 -13.88
CA LEU A 22 2.17 4.37 -13.72
C LEU A 22 1.79 3.58 -12.47
N TYR A 23 1.53 4.26 -11.35
CA TYR A 23 1.09 3.58 -10.13
C TYR A 23 -0.32 3.02 -10.24
N MET A 24 -1.23 3.71 -10.93
CA MET A 24 -2.57 3.18 -11.25
C MET A 24 -2.45 1.91 -12.11
N ALA A 25 -1.70 1.98 -13.21
CA ALA A 25 -1.46 0.84 -14.08
C ALA A 25 -0.76 -0.33 -13.36
N TYR A 26 0.07 -0.05 -12.35
CA TYR A 26 0.67 -1.08 -11.52
C TYR A 26 -0.34 -1.66 -10.51
N ALA A 27 -1.16 -0.82 -9.88
CA ALA A 27 -2.20 -1.23 -8.94
C ALA A 27 -3.26 -2.13 -9.61
N ASP A 28 -3.61 -1.84 -10.86
CA ASP A 28 -4.55 -2.62 -11.66
C ASP A 28 -4.07 -4.07 -11.93
N GLN A 29 -2.79 -4.39 -11.70
CA GLN A 29 -2.27 -5.76 -11.77
C GLN A 29 -2.64 -6.62 -10.54
N PHE A 30 -3.25 -6.03 -9.50
CA PHE A 30 -3.63 -6.69 -8.25
C PHE A 30 -5.13 -6.50 -7.95
N PRO A 31 -6.02 -6.98 -8.83
CA PRO A 31 -7.44 -6.66 -8.74
C PRO A 31 -8.15 -7.44 -7.63
N GLU A 32 -7.50 -8.35 -6.90
CA GLU A 32 -8.22 -9.32 -6.08
C GLU A 32 -8.74 -8.74 -4.75
N TYR A 33 -7.92 -7.92 -4.07
CA TYR A 33 -8.27 -7.41 -2.75
C TYR A 33 -7.86 -5.96 -2.54
N PHE A 34 -8.69 -5.28 -1.77
CA PHE A 34 -8.42 -3.97 -1.21
C PHE A 34 -8.18 -4.09 0.30
N LEU A 35 -7.00 -3.67 0.74
CA LEU A 35 -6.56 -3.72 2.13
C LEU A 35 -6.35 -2.32 2.65
N THR A 36 -6.97 -1.98 3.78
CA THR A 36 -6.69 -0.75 4.52
C THR A 36 -6.05 -1.08 5.86
N LEU A 37 -4.91 -0.45 6.16
CA LEU A 37 -4.28 -0.44 7.48
C LEU A 37 -4.31 0.98 8.02
N ALA A 38 -4.84 1.20 9.22
CA ALA A 38 -4.78 2.52 9.86
C ALA A 38 -4.11 2.44 11.22
N SER A 39 -3.30 3.46 11.53
CA SER A 39 -2.67 3.60 12.84
C SER A 39 -3.64 4.18 13.88
N LYS A 40 -3.46 3.80 15.15
CA LYS A 40 -4.25 4.34 16.27
C LYS A 40 -3.95 5.80 16.57
N HIS A 41 -2.72 6.24 16.31
CA HIS A 41 -2.26 7.60 16.52
C HIS A 41 -1.41 8.03 15.34
N ASN A 42 -1.24 9.34 15.16
CA ASN A 42 -0.28 9.85 14.20
C ASN A 42 1.12 9.35 14.57
N MET A 43 1.90 8.97 13.56
CA MET A 43 3.26 8.49 13.72
C MET A 43 4.10 8.93 12.53
N PRO A 44 5.44 8.97 12.63
CA PRO A 44 6.29 9.22 11.49
C PRO A 44 6.06 8.19 10.38
N THR A 45 6.07 8.63 9.11
CA THR A 45 5.87 7.75 7.94
C THR A 45 6.81 6.54 7.94
N PHE A 46 8.08 6.72 8.31
CA PHE A 46 9.05 5.63 8.34
C PHE A 46 8.69 4.54 9.37
N GLU A 47 8.06 4.91 10.50
CA GLU A 47 7.60 3.93 11.49
C GLU A 47 6.43 3.14 10.94
N PHE A 48 5.48 3.81 10.28
CA PHE A 48 4.37 3.14 9.61
C PHE A 48 4.85 2.16 8.53
N VAL A 49 5.78 2.60 7.67
CA VAL A 49 6.41 1.73 6.64
C VAL A 49 7.09 0.52 7.28
N ARG A 50 7.79 0.69 8.41
CA ARG A 50 8.39 -0.42 9.15
C ARG A 50 7.34 -1.41 9.65
N LEU A 51 6.20 -0.93 10.17
CA LEU A 51 5.08 -1.78 10.59
C LEU A 51 4.46 -2.52 9.40
N VAL A 52 4.29 -1.86 8.26
CA VAL A 52 3.80 -2.48 7.02
C VAL A 52 4.77 -3.56 6.52
N SER A 53 6.07 -3.31 6.58
CA SER A 53 7.11 -4.31 6.24
C SER A 53 7.02 -5.56 7.12
N GLU A 54 6.89 -5.37 8.43
CA GLU A 54 6.77 -6.49 9.37
C GLU A 54 5.44 -7.22 9.20
N PHE A 55 4.36 -6.49 8.93
CA PHE A 55 3.04 -7.05 8.61
C PHE A 55 3.14 -7.94 7.37
N HIS A 56 3.74 -7.45 6.29
CA HIS A 56 3.93 -8.19 5.05
C HIS A 56 4.76 -9.46 5.29
N HIS A 57 5.86 -9.37 6.04
CA HIS A 57 6.70 -10.52 6.34
C HIS A 57 5.97 -11.60 7.15
N GLN A 58 5.25 -11.23 8.21
CA GLN A 58 4.49 -12.18 9.01
C GLN A 58 3.34 -12.81 8.22
N LEU A 59 2.67 -12.03 7.37
CA LEU A 59 1.59 -12.52 6.53
C LEU A 59 2.11 -13.50 5.48
N ASP A 60 3.19 -13.16 4.78
CA ASP A 60 3.83 -14.06 3.83
C ASP A 60 4.25 -15.36 4.50
N ARG A 61 4.86 -15.32 5.70
CA ARG A 61 5.20 -16.55 6.44
C ARG A 61 4.00 -17.37 6.86
N LYS A 62 2.86 -16.72 7.14
CA LYS A 62 1.62 -17.39 7.53
C LYS A 62 0.99 -18.10 6.34
N LEU A 63 0.96 -17.45 5.18
CA LEU A 63 0.33 -17.95 3.96
C LEU A 63 1.22 -18.92 3.18
N LEU A 64 2.54 -18.68 3.20
CA LEU A 64 3.52 -19.53 2.54
C LEU A 64 3.91 -20.67 3.48
N ARG A 65 3.56 -21.89 3.08
CA ARG A 65 3.98 -23.13 3.77
C ARG A 65 5.51 -23.39 3.74
N ARG A 66 6.29 -22.48 3.16
CA ARG A 66 7.76 -22.52 3.04
C ARG A 66 8.32 -21.10 3.22
N PRO A 67 9.60 -20.95 3.61
CA PRO A 67 10.22 -19.63 3.78
C PRO A 67 10.05 -18.74 2.53
N PRO A 68 9.68 -17.45 2.70
CA PRO A 68 9.40 -16.54 1.58
C PRO A 68 10.56 -16.35 0.59
N HIS A 69 11.81 -16.42 1.06
CA HIS A 69 13.01 -16.30 0.21
C HIS A 69 13.22 -17.49 -0.73
N LEU A 70 12.54 -18.62 -0.49
CA LEU A 70 12.59 -19.81 -1.36
C LEU A 70 11.44 -19.82 -2.38
N LYS A 71 10.61 -18.76 -2.42
CA LYS A 71 9.45 -18.66 -3.29
C LYS A 71 9.65 -17.57 -4.34
N PRO A 72 9.33 -17.84 -5.62
CA PRO A 72 9.37 -16.80 -6.63
C PRO A 72 8.34 -15.70 -6.32
N LEU A 73 8.60 -14.47 -6.77
CA LEU A 73 7.80 -13.28 -6.42
C LEU A 73 6.32 -13.39 -6.78
N ASP A 74 6.01 -14.10 -7.86
CA ASP A 74 4.63 -14.33 -8.32
C ASP A 74 3.82 -15.23 -7.36
N GLN A 75 4.48 -16.04 -6.54
CA GLN A 75 3.84 -16.91 -5.54
C GLN A 75 3.66 -16.25 -4.17
N ARG A 76 4.18 -15.03 -3.98
CA ARG A 76 4.16 -14.29 -2.72
C ARG A 76 3.02 -13.27 -2.68
N THR A 77 2.72 -12.75 -1.49
CA THR A 77 1.82 -11.61 -1.33
C THR A 77 2.47 -10.41 -1.98
N ASN A 78 1.76 -9.73 -2.88
CA ASN A 78 2.31 -8.61 -3.62
C ASN A 78 1.22 -7.57 -3.90
N GLY A 79 1.62 -6.34 -4.14
CA GLY A 79 0.71 -5.22 -4.27
C GLY A 79 1.43 -3.88 -4.18
N ILE A 80 0.61 -2.85 -4.10
CA ILE A 80 1.03 -1.47 -3.89
C ILE A 80 0.11 -0.84 -2.85
N MET A 81 0.71 -0.11 -1.91
CA MET A 81 0.01 0.65 -0.88
C MET A 81 0.27 2.14 -1.05
N PHE A 82 -0.77 2.95 -0.92
CA PHE A 82 -0.71 4.40 -0.90
C PHE A 82 -1.02 4.89 0.51
N LEU A 83 -0.23 5.84 0.99
CA LEU A 83 -0.36 6.43 2.31
C LEU A 83 -1.20 7.70 2.25
N GLU A 84 -2.34 7.69 2.90
CA GLU A 84 -3.19 8.85 3.18
C GLU A 84 -2.90 9.33 4.61
N GLN A 85 -2.40 10.55 4.75
CA GLN A 85 -2.11 11.15 6.06
C GLN A 85 -3.23 12.08 6.48
N ILE A 86 -4.04 11.64 7.43
CA ILE A 86 -4.95 12.54 8.15
C ILE A 86 -4.15 13.11 9.31
N LYS A 87 -4.35 14.39 9.66
CA LYS A 87 -3.62 15.09 10.76
C LYS A 87 -3.55 14.29 12.08
N THR A 88 -4.45 13.33 12.27
CA THR A 88 -4.61 12.51 13.46
C THR A 88 -4.05 11.08 13.32
N HIS A 89 -3.96 10.49 12.12
CA HIS A 89 -3.61 9.08 11.88
C HIS A 89 -3.07 8.85 10.45
N ILE A 90 -2.22 7.83 10.27
CA ILE A 90 -1.81 7.37 8.93
C ILE A 90 -2.72 6.23 8.50
N HIS A 91 -3.28 6.33 7.29
CA HIS A 91 -4.00 5.27 6.61
C HIS A 91 -3.14 4.79 5.44
N GLY A 92 -3.02 3.48 5.27
CA GLY A 92 -2.38 2.83 4.13
C GLY A 92 -3.43 2.01 3.39
N HIS A 93 -3.73 2.39 2.15
CA HIS A 93 -4.68 1.69 1.29
C HIS A 93 -3.95 0.95 0.18
N ALA A 94 -4.23 -0.34 0.00
CA ALA A 94 -3.48 -1.19 -0.91
C ALA A 94 -4.37 -2.02 -1.83
N MET A 95 -3.97 -2.10 -3.10
CA MET A 95 -4.36 -3.22 -3.97
C MET A 95 -3.37 -4.36 -3.73
N VAL A 96 -3.89 -5.54 -3.41
CA VAL A 96 -3.05 -6.67 -3.00
C VAL A 96 -3.57 -8.00 -3.55
N ARG A 97 -2.62 -8.80 -4.03
CA ARG A 97 -2.78 -10.23 -4.24
C ARG A 97 -2.13 -10.97 -3.09
N PHE A 98 -2.87 -11.83 -2.40
CA PHE A 98 -2.31 -12.68 -1.34
C PHE A 98 -1.65 -13.93 -1.91
N ALA A 99 -0.62 -14.42 -1.19
CA ALA A 99 -0.07 -15.74 -1.44
C ALA A 99 -1.09 -16.85 -1.09
N GLY A 100 -1.02 -17.97 -1.82
CA GLY A 100 -1.82 -19.15 -1.52
C GLY A 100 -3.26 -19.07 -2.04
N ARG A 101 -4.16 -19.82 -1.40
CA ARG A 101 -5.58 -19.96 -1.78
C ARG A 101 -6.48 -19.98 -0.55
N GLU A 102 -6.20 -19.11 0.39
CA GLU A 102 -7.03 -18.94 1.59
C GLU A 102 -8.33 -18.22 1.25
N THR A 103 -9.38 -18.47 2.05
CA THR A 103 -10.65 -17.75 1.89
C THR A 103 -10.52 -16.30 2.36
N THR A 104 -11.35 -15.40 1.83
CA THR A 104 -11.42 -13.98 2.27
C THR A 104 -11.60 -13.85 3.79
N THR A 105 -12.39 -14.73 4.42
CA THR A 105 -12.57 -14.75 5.87
C THR A 105 -11.26 -15.08 6.60
N THR A 106 -10.58 -16.15 6.20
CA THR A 106 -9.29 -16.56 6.77
C THR A 106 -8.22 -15.49 6.57
N LEU A 107 -8.17 -14.87 5.39
CA LEU A 107 -7.27 -13.76 5.11
C LEU A 107 -7.53 -12.58 6.04
N ARG A 108 -8.79 -12.21 6.26
CA ARG A 108 -9.18 -11.12 7.17
C ARG A 108 -8.74 -11.42 8.60
N GLU A 109 -8.93 -12.65 9.07
CA GLU A 109 -8.49 -13.09 10.41
C GLU A 109 -6.97 -13.01 10.56
N HIS A 110 -6.21 -13.49 9.58
CA HIS A 110 -4.75 -13.42 9.59
C HIS A 110 -4.26 -11.98 9.60
N CYS A 111 -4.80 -11.14 8.72
CA CYS A 111 -4.44 -9.74 8.64
C CYS A 111 -4.77 -9.01 9.95
N ALA A 112 -5.97 -9.23 10.52
CA ALA A 112 -6.36 -8.63 11.78
C ALA A 112 -5.47 -9.07 12.94
N ALA A 113 -5.20 -10.37 13.09
CA ALA A 113 -4.35 -10.88 14.14
C ALA A 113 -2.93 -10.29 14.08
N ILE A 114 -2.35 -10.19 12.88
CA ILE A 114 -1.01 -9.63 12.69
C ILE A 114 -1.02 -8.12 12.94
N TRP A 115 -1.95 -7.37 12.35
CA TRP A 115 -1.98 -5.92 12.50
C TRP A 115 -2.25 -5.48 13.93
N THR A 116 -3.21 -6.09 14.63
CA THR A 116 -3.48 -5.78 16.05
C THR A 116 -2.27 -6.02 16.94
N LYS A 117 -1.44 -7.03 16.62
CA LYS A 117 -0.19 -7.29 17.34
C LYS A 117 0.86 -6.21 17.08
N LEU A 118 0.99 -5.75 15.83
CA LEU A 118 2.01 -4.79 15.41
C LEU A 118 1.65 -3.33 15.71
N CYS A 119 0.38 -2.98 15.58
CA CYS A 119 -0.16 -1.65 15.85
C CYS A 119 -1.37 -1.78 16.80
N PRO A 120 -1.16 -1.91 18.13
CA PRO A 120 -2.25 -2.04 19.09
C PRO A 120 -3.25 -0.88 19.01
N GLY A 121 -4.51 -1.23 18.75
CA GLY A 121 -5.62 -0.29 18.55
C GLY A 121 -5.64 0.40 17.19
N GLY A 122 -4.74 0.04 16.27
CA GLY A 122 -4.91 0.33 14.85
C GLY A 122 -6.06 -0.51 14.27
N THR A 123 -6.60 -0.07 13.14
CA THR A 123 -7.71 -0.75 12.48
C THR A 123 -7.25 -1.36 11.16
N ILE A 124 -8.01 -2.35 10.72
CA ILE A 124 -7.80 -3.03 9.44
C ILE A 124 -9.13 -3.26 8.77
N ASP A 125 -9.14 -3.13 7.45
CA ASP A 125 -10.26 -3.55 6.63
C ASP A 125 -9.75 -4.31 5.41
N LEU A 126 -10.45 -5.39 5.06
CA LEU A 126 -10.12 -6.24 3.93
C LEU A 126 -11.38 -6.57 3.15
N GLN A 127 -11.38 -6.16 1.88
CA GLN A 127 -12.48 -6.34 0.95
C GLN A 127 -11.99 -7.10 -0.28
N GLU A 128 -12.68 -8.19 -0.61
CA GLU A 128 -12.53 -8.87 -1.90
C GLU A 128 -13.21 -8.02 -2.97
N GLN A 129 -12.48 -7.71 -4.03
CA GLN A 129 -12.97 -6.89 -5.12
C GLN A 129 -13.71 -7.75 -6.12
N LYS A 130 -14.94 -7.33 -6.44
CA LYS A 130 -15.80 -8.03 -7.42
C LYS A 130 -15.93 -7.27 -8.73
N ASP A 131 -15.65 -5.97 -8.71
CA ASP A 131 -15.68 -5.07 -9.86
C ASP A 131 -14.37 -4.29 -9.93
N GLU A 132 -13.81 -4.18 -11.14
CA GLU A 132 -12.54 -3.50 -11.40
C GLU A 132 -12.67 -1.98 -11.20
N HIS A 133 -11.55 -1.32 -10.86
CA HIS A 133 -11.33 0.15 -10.82
C HIS A 133 -11.37 0.89 -9.46
N LEU A 134 -10.72 0.36 -8.41
CA LEU A 134 -10.37 1.17 -7.21
C LEU A 134 -9.06 1.96 -7.32
N SER A 135 -8.29 1.79 -8.39
CA SER A 135 -7.02 2.52 -8.59
C SER A 135 -7.21 4.05 -8.65
N GLY A 136 -8.32 4.52 -9.19
CA GLY A 136 -8.72 5.94 -9.14
C GLY A 136 -8.96 6.43 -7.72
N TYR A 137 -9.64 5.63 -6.88
CA TYR A 137 -9.88 5.95 -5.47
C TYR A 137 -8.58 6.02 -4.66
N LEU A 138 -7.67 5.08 -4.86
CA LEU A 138 -6.38 5.03 -4.15
C LEU A 138 -5.46 6.21 -4.45
N THR A 139 -5.55 6.73 -5.67
CA THR A 139 -4.68 7.80 -6.14
C THR A 139 -5.32 9.18 -6.03
N LYS A 140 -6.52 9.29 -5.42
CA LYS A 140 -7.21 10.58 -5.20
C LYS A 140 -6.32 11.58 -4.43
N GLU A 141 -5.56 11.09 -3.46
CA GLU A 141 -4.64 11.93 -2.66
C GLU A 141 -3.42 12.38 -3.46
N MET A 142 -3.15 11.75 -4.61
CA MET A 142 -2.16 12.22 -5.58
C MET A 142 -2.66 13.41 -6.41
N GLU A 143 -3.97 13.65 -6.46
CA GLU A 143 -4.58 14.80 -7.14
C GLU A 143 -4.60 16.05 -6.25
N ALA A 144 -4.60 15.88 -4.92
CA ALA A 144 -4.62 16.98 -3.96
C ALA A 144 -3.22 17.57 -3.76
N TRP A 145 -3.14 18.90 -3.74
CA TRP A 145 -1.93 19.72 -3.75
C TRP A 145 -0.89 19.34 -2.69
N GLY A 146 0.38 19.29 -3.11
CA GLY A 146 1.54 19.10 -2.23
C GLY A 146 2.12 17.69 -2.21
N TYR A 147 1.79 16.85 -3.22
CA TYR A 147 2.36 15.50 -3.39
C TYR A 147 3.89 15.55 -3.54
N ASP A 148 4.58 15.55 -2.41
CA ASP A 148 6.03 15.55 -2.35
C ASP A 148 6.53 14.13 -2.17
N ASP A 149 7.15 13.67 -3.25
CA ASP A 149 8.02 12.51 -3.37
C ASP A 149 7.44 11.11 -3.16
N LEU A 150 8.15 10.17 -3.77
CA LEU A 150 8.02 8.71 -3.82
C LEU A 150 7.90 7.99 -2.45
N ARG A 151 7.66 8.72 -1.36
CA ARG A 151 7.59 8.26 0.04
C ARG A 151 6.19 7.87 0.50
N GLN A 152 5.17 8.16 -0.31
CA GLN A 152 3.77 7.86 -0.01
C GLN A 152 3.24 6.62 -0.74
N ALA A 153 4.08 5.93 -1.52
CA ALA A 153 3.76 4.64 -2.12
C ALA A 153 4.73 3.57 -1.60
N ILE A 154 4.20 2.41 -1.22
CA ILE A 154 4.97 1.24 -0.78
C ILE A 154 4.71 0.11 -1.77
N LEU A 155 5.76 -0.33 -2.47
CA LEU A 155 5.70 -1.51 -3.31
C LEU A 155 6.02 -2.73 -2.45
N PHE A 156 5.09 -3.68 -2.35
CA PHE A 156 5.30 -4.85 -1.47
C PHE A 156 6.48 -5.72 -1.93
N ARG A 157 6.76 -5.73 -3.24
CA ARG A 157 7.96 -6.33 -3.82
C ARG A 157 9.29 -5.78 -3.29
N ASP A 158 9.30 -4.57 -2.72
CA ASP A 158 10.51 -3.93 -2.20
C ASP A 158 10.69 -4.19 -0.70
N LEU A 159 9.70 -4.79 -0.03
CA LEU A 159 9.74 -5.15 1.40
C LEU A 159 10.51 -6.45 1.68
N ILE A 160 11.35 -6.89 0.73
CA ILE A 160 12.06 -8.17 0.79
C ILE A 160 13.43 -7.95 1.41
N GLY A 161 13.64 -8.46 2.63
CA GLY A 161 14.98 -8.61 3.22
C GLY A 161 15.24 -7.87 4.54
N GLY A 162 14.25 -7.76 5.42
CA GLY A 162 14.49 -7.48 6.84
C GLY A 162 15.06 -8.69 7.58
#